data_AF-A0A524GZS1-F1
#
_entry.id   AF-A0A524GZS1-F1
#
_cell.length_a   1.000
_cell.length_b   1.000
_cell.length_c   1.000
_cell.angle_alpha   90.00
_cell.angle_beta   90.00
_cell.angle_gamma   90.00
#
_symmetry.space_group_name_H-M   'P 1'
#
loop_
_entity.id
_entity.type
_entity.pdbx_description
1 polymer ?
#
loop_
_entity_poly.entity_id
_entity_poly.type
_entity_poly.pdbx_seq_one_letter_code
_entity_poly.pdbx_strand_id
1 'polypeptide(L)'
;MAISGLLLRQEAGSQGVRKEEGETSPMKHGFATIQFMLLLLTPLLAVTRADAHNVNETVGLDEFLGEPVFVSMKELWKGRGGTSIVTARDGTVVAFQSMASNKIRRSTDGGRTWGENLEIGPGATYANAIVDENSGDILYVNPAKQWLWRSRDQGLTWTRESITVRPDGFGLVPNTISSMQPGITLQFGPHPGRLLMPARVQGPQYSNDVERRPYHYSTAAYSDDGGKSWQTSHPFPVLGTGEAALAELSNGSILYNSREHMSRGNRFMAWSHDGGELWLDAYRSAELPDGPRGSSYGCMGGMIRLPVEGLDILLYSNLDTDSGRMPEQVGASITKE
;
A
#
# COMPACT_ATOMS: atom_id res chain seq x y z
N MET A 1 -2.62 13.59 21.35
CA MET A 1 -2.67 14.55 20.23
C MET A 1 -3.86 14.16 19.36
N ALA A 2 -4.77 15.08 19.08
CA ALA A 2 -6.05 14.78 18.44
C ALA A 2 -5.86 14.27 17.00
N ILE A 3 -6.37 13.08 16.70
CA ILE A 3 -6.59 12.63 15.33
C ILE A 3 -7.77 13.46 14.82
N SER A 4 -7.51 14.49 14.03
CA SER A 4 -8.55 15.20 13.28
C SER A 4 -8.72 14.48 11.94
N GLY A 5 -9.72 13.61 11.86
CA GLY A 5 -10.19 13.07 10.58
C GLY A 5 -11.17 14.06 9.98
N LEU A 6 -10.83 14.63 8.81
CA LEU A 6 -11.75 15.47 8.06
C LEU A 6 -12.52 14.61 7.05
N LEU A 7 -13.85 14.66 7.11
CA LEU A 7 -14.76 13.93 6.24
C LEU A 7 -15.15 14.83 5.05
N LEU A 8 -14.74 14.49 3.83
CA LEU A 8 -15.19 15.16 2.61
C LEU A 8 -16.27 14.31 1.94
N ARG A 9 -17.44 14.88 1.67
CA ARG A 9 -18.63 14.21 1.10
C ARG A 9 -18.94 14.80 -0.27
N GLN A 10 -19.08 13.94 -1.30
CA GLN A 10 -19.59 14.32 -2.61
C GLN A 10 -20.66 13.31 -3.01
N GLU A 11 -21.91 13.76 -3.20
CA GLU A 11 -23.03 12.89 -3.61
C GLU A 11 -23.12 12.83 -5.14
N ALA A 12 -23.28 11.63 -5.70
CA ALA A 12 -23.64 11.42 -7.10
C ALA A 12 -24.85 10.48 -7.19
N GLY A 13 -25.86 10.90 -7.96
CA GLY A 13 -27.17 10.27 -8.08
C GLY A 13 -27.19 9.00 -8.95
N SER A 14 -28.19 8.17 -8.71
CA SER A 14 -28.37 6.84 -9.30
C SER A 14 -29.40 6.77 -10.43
N GLN A 15 -29.13 5.90 -11.40
CA GLN A 15 -30.03 5.20 -12.33
C GLN A 15 -29.30 3.87 -12.61
N GLY A 16 -29.76 2.63 -12.43
CA GLY A 16 -31.09 2.01 -12.48
C GLY A 16 -31.24 1.24 -13.80
N VAL A 17 -31.14 -0.11 -13.80
CA VAL A 17 -31.77 -1.15 -14.69
C VAL A 17 -31.01 -2.48 -14.48
N ARG A 18 -31.55 -3.50 -13.79
CA ARG A 18 -32.49 -4.60 -14.12
C ARG A 18 -31.86 -5.85 -14.81
N LYS A 19 -32.02 -6.98 -14.10
CA LYS A 19 -31.64 -8.39 -14.39
C LYS A 19 -32.35 -9.00 -15.61
N GLU A 20 -31.77 -10.05 -16.18
CA GLU A 20 -32.50 -11.25 -16.66
C GLU A 20 -31.68 -12.53 -16.41
N GLU A 21 -32.38 -13.55 -15.87
CA GLU A 21 -31.92 -14.91 -15.59
C GLU A 21 -32.42 -15.85 -16.70
N GLY A 22 -31.70 -16.93 -16.97
CA GLY A 22 -32.14 -17.99 -17.89
C GLY A 22 -31.44 -19.33 -17.61
N GLU A 23 -32.13 -20.21 -16.89
CA GLU A 23 -31.80 -21.64 -16.75
C GLU A 23 -32.10 -22.43 -18.04
N THR A 24 -31.35 -23.51 -18.28
CA THR A 24 -31.90 -24.88 -18.50
C THR A 24 -30.78 -25.92 -18.73
N SER A 25 -30.90 -27.05 -18.00
CA SER A 25 -30.29 -28.37 -18.25
C SER A 25 -31.42 -29.31 -18.79
N PRO A 26 -31.31 -30.65 -19.02
CA PRO A 26 -30.20 -31.61 -18.84
C PRO A 26 -30.09 -32.76 -19.90
N MET A 27 -29.06 -33.61 -19.80
CA MET A 27 -29.09 -35.11 -19.82
C MET A 27 -27.68 -35.70 -19.99
N LYS A 28 -27.13 -36.36 -18.96
CA LYS A 28 -27.10 -37.83 -18.72
C LYS A 28 -26.50 -38.67 -19.85
N HIS A 29 -25.35 -39.30 -19.58
CA HIS A 29 -25.03 -40.72 -19.85
C HIS A 29 -24.01 -41.17 -18.79
N GLY A 30 -24.27 -42.31 -18.13
CA GLY A 30 -23.38 -42.92 -17.14
C GLY A 30 -22.78 -44.23 -17.65
N PHE A 31 -21.76 -44.74 -16.95
CA PHE A 31 -21.36 -46.14 -16.72
C PHE A 31 -20.21 -46.09 -15.68
N ALA A 32 -20.41 -46.55 -14.45
CA ALA A 32 -20.11 -47.90 -13.91
C ALA A 32 -18.67 -48.10 -13.40
N THR A 33 -18.54 -47.95 -12.08
CA THR A 33 -17.85 -48.77 -11.06
C THR A 33 -16.48 -49.40 -11.36
N ILE A 34 -15.48 -49.11 -10.50
CA ILE A 34 -14.58 -50.09 -9.85
C ILE A 34 -14.15 -49.52 -8.48
N GLN A 35 -14.39 -50.30 -7.42
CA GLN A 35 -13.94 -50.04 -6.04
C GLN A 35 -12.42 -50.25 -5.91
N PHE A 36 -11.74 -49.32 -5.25
CA PHE A 36 -10.55 -49.62 -4.45
C PHE A 36 -10.69 -48.93 -3.09
N MET A 37 -10.88 -49.75 -2.07
CA MET A 37 -10.98 -49.35 -0.67
C MET A 37 -9.56 -49.23 -0.12
N LEU A 38 -9.08 -48.00 0.06
CA LEU A 38 -7.84 -47.72 0.79
C LEU A 38 -8.20 -46.94 2.06
N LEU A 39 -8.15 -47.63 3.18
CA LEU A 39 -8.28 -47.06 4.53
C LEU A 39 -7.03 -46.22 4.83
N LEU A 40 -7.15 -44.90 4.66
CA LEU A 40 -6.27 -43.91 5.29
C LEU A 40 -7.17 -42.95 6.07
N LEU A 41 -7.17 -43.12 7.41
CA LEU A 41 -7.72 -42.13 8.33
C LEU A 41 -6.91 -40.84 8.20
N THR A 42 -7.39 -39.93 7.36
CA THR A 42 -7.02 -38.53 7.35
C THR A 42 -7.97 -37.81 8.31
N PRO A 43 -7.48 -36.96 9.22
CA PRO A 43 -8.37 -36.02 9.87
C PRO A 43 -8.89 -35.10 8.77
N LEU A 44 -10.20 -35.19 8.53
CA LEU A 44 -10.94 -34.31 7.66
C LEU A 44 -10.95 -32.92 8.30
N LEU A 45 -9.84 -32.20 8.22
CA LEU A 45 -9.85 -30.75 8.28
C LEU A 45 -10.56 -30.33 7.00
N ALA A 46 -11.87 -30.10 7.13
CA ALA A 46 -12.58 -29.23 6.22
C ALA A 46 -11.92 -27.86 6.34
N VAL A 47 -10.80 -27.67 5.62
CA VAL A 47 -10.44 -26.38 5.10
C VAL A 47 -11.58 -26.07 4.16
N THR A 48 -12.60 -25.38 4.69
CA THR A 48 -13.43 -24.54 3.85
C THR A 48 -12.45 -23.70 3.08
N ARG A 49 -12.27 -24.05 1.81
CA ARG A 49 -11.62 -23.20 0.82
C ARG A 49 -12.32 -21.87 1.03
N ALA A 50 -11.61 -20.90 1.61
CA ALA A 50 -12.13 -19.55 1.71
C ALA A 50 -12.52 -19.22 0.28
N ASP A 51 -13.83 -19.13 0.04
CA ASP A 51 -14.34 -18.70 -1.24
C ASP A 51 -13.59 -17.40 -1.55
N ALA A 52 -13.10 -17.29 -2.78
CA ALA A 52 -12.36 -16.12 -3.22
C ALA A 52 -13.26 -14.90 -2.99
N HIS A 53 -13.10 -14.24 -1.84
CA HIS A 53 -13.83 -13.05 -1.47
C HIS A 53 -13.66 -12.06 -2.61
N ASN A 54 -14.77 -11.53 -3.11
CA ASN A 54 -14.75 -10.56 -4.19
C ASN A 54 -13.85 -9.39 -3.75
N VAL A 55 -12.92 -8.99 -4.61
CA VAL A 55 -11.89 -7.99 -4.30
C VAL A 55 -12.47 -6.57 -4.08
N ASN A 56 -13.79 -6.43 -4.25
CA ASN A 56 -14.58 -5.20 -4.11
C ASN A 56 -15.50 -5.18 -2.88
N GLU A 57 -15.21 -5.93 -1.81
CA GLU A 57 -16.02 -5.89 -0.59
C GLU A 57 -15.92 -4.51 0.09
N THR A 58 -16.88 -3.65 -0.21
CA THR A 58 -17.19 -2.48 0.62
C THR A 58 -18.10 -2.89 1.76
N VAL A 59 -17.91 -2.28 2.92
CA VAL A 59 -18.76 -2.50 4.10
C VAL A 59 -19.60 -1.24 4.40
N GLY A 60 -20.66 -1.41 5.18
CA GLY A 60 -21.45 -0.29 5.68
C GLY A 60 -20.62 0.60 6.60
N LEU A 61 -20.96 1.89 6.66
CA LEU A 61 -20.30 2.85 7.56
C LEU A 61 -20.34 2.41 9.03
N ASP A 62 -21.40 1.71 9.43
CA ASP A 62 -21.63 1.25 10.80
C ASP A 62 -20.52 0.31 11.32
N GLU A 63 -19.80 -0.40 10.45
CA GLU A 63 -18.64 -1.24 10.82
C GLU A 63 -17.44 -0.43 11.34
N PHE A 64 -17.38 0.87 11.01
CA PHE A 64 -16.33 1.79 11.45
C PHE A 64 -16.79 2.72 12.58
N LEU A 65 -18.06 2.62 13.00
CA LEU A 65 -18.63 3.42 14.08
C LEU A 65 -18.69 2.59 15.37
N GLY A 66 -18.47 3.24 16.51
CA GLY A 66 -18.54 2.60 17.82
C GLY A 66 -17.52 3.15 18.79
N GLU A 67 -17.41 2.51 19.95
CA GLU A 67 -16.40 2.86 20.94
C GLU A 67 -14.99 2.60 20.39
N PRO A 68 -14.08 3.59 20.44
CA PRO A 68 -12.74 3.43 19.92
C PRO A 68 -11.98 2.34 20.68
N VAL A 69 -11.42 1.38 19.94
CA VAL A 69 -10.57 0.33 20.51
C VAL A 69 -9.13 0.83 20.57
N PHE A 70 -8.66 1.15 21.78
CA PHE A 70 -7.26 1.48 22.03
C PHE A 70 -6.48 0.22 22.42
N VAL A 71 -5.68 -0.30 21.49
CA VAL A 71 -4.69 -1.32 21.80
C VAL A 71 -3.42 -0.67 22.33
N SER A 72 -2.90 -1.18 23.47
CA SER A 72 -1.60 -0.75 23.99
C SER A 72 -0.53 -0.86 22.90
N MET A 73 0.22 0.22 22.66
CA MET A 73 1.28 0.21 21.67
C MET A 73 2.29 -0.89 21.97
N LYS A 74 2.56 -1.72 20.97
CA LYS A 74 3.56 -2.79 21.06
C LYS A 74 4.83 -2.36 20.35
N GLU A 75 5.92 -2.33 21.10
CA GLU A 75 7.24 -2.16 20.52
C GLU A 75 7.61 -3.42 19.74
N LEU A 76 7.71 -3.31 18.40
CA LEU A 76 8.12 -4.43 17.56
C LEU A 76 9.65 -4.59 17.54
N TRP A 77 10.39 -3.48 17.53
CA TRP A 77 11.85 -3.51 17.51
C TRP A 77 12.44 -2.35 18.31
N LYS A 78 13.54 -2.62 19.01
CA LYS A 78 14.37 -1.60 19.64
C LYS A 78 15.11 -0.78 18.58
N GLY A 79 15.11 0.54 18.73
CA GLY A 79 15.81 1.47 17.84
C GLY A 79 15.03 1.77 16.57
N ARG A 80 15.53 1.31 15.41
CA ARG A 80 14.85 1.56 14.12
C ARG A 80 13.63 0.64 13.98
N GLY A 81 12.46 1.26 13.90
CA GLY A 81 11.18 0.59 13.61
C GLY A 81 11.02 0.23 12.13
N GLY A 82 9.81 -0.17 11.76
CA GLY A 82 9.45 -0.46 10.38
C GLY A 82 9.01 0.75 9.57
N THR A 83 9.08 0.64 8.24
CA THR A 83 8.59 1.67 7.31
C THR A 83 7.43 1.19 6.45
N SER A 84 7.04 -0.07 6.55
CA SER A 84 5.95 -0.66 5.77
C SER A 84 5.18 -1.68 6.61
N ILE A 85 3.87 -1.71 6.42
CA ILE A 85 2.94 -2.63 7.07
C ILE A 85 1.82 -2.93 6.08
N VAL A 86 1.47 -4.21 5.93
CA VAL A 86 0.37 -4.64 5.05
C VAL A 86 -0.49 -5.69 5.77
N THR A 87 -1.71 -5.86 5.29
CA THR A 87 -2.62 -6.90 5.74
C THR A 87 -2.82 -7.86 4.58
N ALA A 88 -2.47 -9.13 4.77
CA ALA A 88 -2.76 -10.18 3.80
C ALA A 88 -4.26 -10.48 3.76
N ARG A 89 -4.72 -11.16 2.70
CA ARG A 89 -6.14 -11.46 2.49
C ARG A 89 -6.82 -12.28 3.59
N ASP A 90 -6.05 -13.04 4.37
CA ASP A 90 -6.56 -13.80 5.52
C ASP A 90 -6.65 -12.96 6.82
N GLY A 91 -6.32 -11.66 6.76
CA GLY A 91 -6.25 -10.77 7.92
C GLY A 91 -4.91 -10.79 8.66
N THR A 92 -3.93 -11.59 8.21
CA THR A 92 -2.57 -11.57 8.79
C THR A 92 -1.92 -10.21 8.53
N VAL A 93 -1.50 -9.53 9.60
CA VAL A 93 -0.74 -8.28 9.51
C VAL A 93 0.75 -8.58 9.46
N VAL A 94 1.46 -8.00 8.49
CA VAL A 94 2.91 -8.15 8.33
C VAL A 94 3.59 -6.79 8.40
N ALA A 95 4.46 -6.61 9.38
CA ALA A 95 5.27 -5.40 9.54
C ALA A 95 6.70 -5.64 9.06
N PHE A 96 7.27 -4.67 8.34
CA PHE A 96 8.59 -4.74 7.71
C PHE A 96 9.55 -3.76 8.36
N GLN A 97 10.67 -4.25 8.91
CA GLN A 97 11.69 -3.42 9.58
C GLN A 97 12.60 -2.64 8.62
N SER A 98 12.16 -2.41 7.38
CA SER A 98 12.95 -1.73 6.34
C SER A 98 13.53 -0.37 6.81
N MET A 99 14.56 0.21 6.20
CA MET A 99 15.08 -0.08 4.85
C MET A 99 16.31 -0.98 4.86
N ALA A 100 17.20 -0.83 5.84
CA ALA A 100 18.45 -1.58 5.92
C ALA A 100 18.33 -2.93 6.66
N SER A 101 17.10 -3.44 6.81
CA SER A 101 16.79 -4.73 7.44
C SER A 101 15.90 -5.55 6.51
N ASN A 102 16.09 -6.87 6.53
CA ASN A 102 15.26 -7.86 5.85
C ASN A 102 14.26 -8.54 6.81
N LYS A 103 14.13 -8.02 8.03
CA LYS A 103 13.30 -8.62 9.08
C LYS A 103 11.84 -8.19 8.94
N ILE A 104 10.96 -9.14 9.24
CA ILE A 104 9.52 -8.91 9.38
C ILE A 104 9.03 -9.49 10.71
N ARG A 105 7.88 -9.02 11.15
CA ARG A 105 7.06 -9.69 12.17
C ARG A 105 5.65 -9.83 11.64
N ARG A 106 4.97 -10.87 12.11
CA ARG A 106 3.59 -11.21 11.72
C ARG A 106 2.67 -11.19 12.92
N SER A 107 1.42 -10.82 12.69
CA SER A 107 0.33 -10.93 13.65
C SER A 107 -0.88 -11.57 12.97
N THR A 108 -1.47 -12.57 13.61
CA THR A 108 -2.67 -13.28 13.12
C THR A 108 -3.92 -12.92 13.93
N ASP A 109 -3.85 -11.86 14.74
CA ASP A 109 -4.93 -11.42 15.65
C ASP A 109 -5.22 -9.92 15.53
N GLY A 110 -4.91 -9.33 14.37
CA GLY A 110 -5.15 -7.92 14.07
C GLY A 110 -4.15 -6.96 14.73
N GLY A 111 -2.92 -7.42 15.02
CA GLY A 111 -1.85 -6.62 15.61
C GLY A 111 -1.82 -6.62 17.14
N ARG A 112 -2.64 -7.43 17.82
CA ARG A 112 -2.67 -7.50 19.30
C ARG A 112 -1.44 -8.21 19.85
N THR A 113 -1.04 -9.30 19.22
CA THR A 113 0.21 -10.03 19.49
C THR A 113 1.04 -10.19 18.21
N TRP A 114 2.35 -10.30 18.39
CA TRP A 114 3.31 -10.38 17.28
C TRP A 114 4.25 -11.55 17.49
N GLY A 115 4.48 -12.31 16.43
CA GLY A 115 5.44 -13.40 16.42
C GLY A 115 6.90 -12.93 16.46
N GLU A 116 7.79 -13.90 16.38
CA GLU A 116 9.23 -13.68 16.32
C GLU A 116 9.67 -12.96 15.04
N ASN A 117 10.93 -12.55 14.98
CA ASN A 117 11.50 -12.03 13.75
C ASN A 117 11.63 -13.16 12.72
N LEU A 118 11.07 -12.96 11.54
CA LEU A 118 11.37 -13.74 10.35
C LEU A 118 12.23 -12.90 9.41
N GLU A 119 12.91 -13.57 8.48
CA GLU A 119 13.68 -12.91 7.43
C GLU A 119 13.07 -13.18 6.06
N ILE A 120 12.97 -12.13 5.25
CA ILE A 120 12.53 -12.22 3.85
C ILE A 120 13.58 -12.97 3.03
N GLY A 121 14.86 -12.68 3.27
CA GLY A 121 15.97 -13.33 2.61
C GLY A 121 17.20 -12.46 2.48
N PRO A 122 18.34 -13.02 2.04
CA PRO A 122 19.60 -12.28 1.93
C PRO A 122 19.49 -11.10 0.96
N GLY A 123 19.87 -9.91 1.43
CA GLY A 123 19.87 -8.69 0.61
C GLY A 123 18.49 -8.11 0.31
N ALA A 124 17.42 -8.59 0.97
CA ALA A 124 16.08 -8.00 0.89
C ALA A 124 16.00 -6.68 1.68
N THR A 125 16.69 -5.66 1.20
CA THR A 125 16.77 -4.32 1.82
C THR A 125 16.42 -3.24 0.79
N TYR A 126 16.06 -2.05 1.29
CA TYR A 126 15.69 -0.88 0.51
C TYR A 126 14.59 -1.16 -0.54
N ALA A 127 13.63 -2.02 -0.16
CA ALA A 127 12.45 -2.39 -0.92
C ALA A 127 11.18 -1.97 -0.17
N ASN A 128 10.02 -2.17 -0.79
CA ASN A 128 8.74 -1.89 -0.16
C ASN A 128 7.72 -3.00 -0.48
N ALA A 129 6.69 -3.11 0.36
CA ALA A 129 5.70 -4.15 0.27
C ALA A 129 4.49 -3.73 -0.59
N ILE A 130 3.85 -4.72 -1.19
CA ILE A 130 2.52 -4.64 -1.81
C ILE A 130 1.86 -6.02 -1.67
N VAL A 131 0.57 -6.04 -1.37
CA VAL A 131 -0.24 -7.26 -1.45
C VAL A 131 -0.85 -7.27 -2.84
N ASP A 132 -0.63 -8.36 -3.59
CA ASP A 132 -1.32 -8.58 -4.86
C ASP A 132 -2.68 -9.19 -4.56
N GLU A 133 -3.72 -8.35 -4.49
CA GLU A 133 -5.06 -8.79 -4.11
C GLU A 133 -5.68 -9.80 -5.10
N ASN A 134 -5.16 -9.89 -6.33
CA ASN A 134 -5.61 -10.88 -7.30
C ASN A 134 -5.22 -12.30 -6.89
N SER A 135 -4.00 -12.48 -6.36
CA SER A 135 -3.43 -13.78 -6.01
C SER A 135 -3.43 -14.05 -4.51
N GLY A 136 -3.43 -13.01 -3.68
CA GLY A 136 -3.16 -13.08 -2.24
C GLY A 136 -1.68 -13.13 -1.88
N ASP A 137 -0.78 -13.01 -2.86
CA ASP A 137 0.66 -12.98 -2.63
C ASP A 137 1.09 -11.66 -1.97
N ILE A 138 2.12 -11.72 -1.12
CA ILE A 138 2.82 -10.53 -0.64
C ILE A 138 4.12 -10.37 -1.42
N LEU A 139 4.31 -9.22 -2.06
CA LEU A 139 5.52 -8.88 -2.79
C LEU A 139 6.33 -7.86 -2.01
N TYR A 140 7.65 -8.02 -2.02
CA TYR A 140 8.61 -7.07 -1.48
C TYR A 140 9.59 -6.67 -2.57
N VAL A 141 9.38 -5.48 -3.13
CA VAL A 141 9.86 -5.11 -4.47
C VAL A 141 10.98 -4.07 -4.39
N ASN A 142 12.05 -4.29 -5.16
CA ASN A 142 13.11 -3.31 -5.39
C ASN A 142 13.31 -3.07 -6.90
N PRO A 143 12.67 -2.04 -7.48
CA PRO A 143 12.78 -1.79 -8.92
C PRO A 143 14.21 -1.40 -9.32
N ALA A 144 14.91 -0.61 -8.50
CA ALA A 144 16.28 -0.17 -8.76
C ALA A 144 17.28 -1.34 -8.86
N LYS A 145 17.01 -2.42 -8.12
CA LYS A 145 17.82 -3.64 -8.12
C LYS A 145 17.23 -4.78 -8.96
N GLN A 146 16.10 -4.54 -9.63
CA GLN A 146 15.42 -5.48 -10.53
C GLN A 146 15.16 -6.86 -9.90
N TRP A 147 14.73 -6.85 -8.64
CA TRP A 147 14.22 -8.06 -7.98
C TRP A 147 12.96 -7.77 -7.17
N LEU A 148 12.19 -8.82 -6.91
CA LEU A 148 11.23 -8.88 -5.82
C LEU A 148 11.44 -10.14 -4.99
N TRP A 149 10.93 -10.14 -3.76
CA TRP A 149 10.66 -11.36 -3.00
C TRP A 149 9.17 -11.56 -2.91
N ARG A 150 8.71 -12.80 -3.09
CA ARG A 150 7.30 -13.15 -3.06
C ARG A 150 7.03 -14.18 -1.99
N SER A 151 6.03 -13.92 -1.16
CA SER A 151 5.46 -14.89 -0.24
C SER A 151 4.05 -15.28 -0.71
N ARG A 152 3.79 -16.59 -0.71
CA ARG A 152 2.48 -17.20 -1.03
C ARG A 152 1.79 -17.77 0.21
N ASP A 153 2.40 -17.57 1.38
CA ASP A 153 2.03 -18.10 2.68
C ASP A 153 2.06 -16.98 3.74
N GLN A 154 1.55 -15.81 3.34
CA GLN A 154 1.27 -14.67 4.21
C GLN A 154 2.50 -14.20 4.99
N GLY A 155 3.67 -14.23 4.37
CA GLY A 155 4.94 -13.77 4.90
C GLY A 155 5.75 -14.83 5.67
N LEU A 156 5.36 -16.11 5.67
CA LEU A 156 6.12 -17.17 6.34
C LEU A 156 7.40 -17.53 5.59
N THR A 157 7.30 -17.74 4.27
CA THR A 157 8.43 -18.04 3.40
C THR A 157 8.42 -17.14 2.18
N TRP A 158 9.61 -16.95 1.59
CA TRP A 158 9.82 -15.98 0.52
C TRP A 158 10.71 -16.57 -0.56
N THR A 159 10.33 -16.34 -1.81
CA THR A 159 11.11 -16.72 -2.99
C THR A 159 11.54 -15.46 -3.73
N ARG A 160 12.83 -15.37 -4.06
CA ARG A 160 13.37 -14.26 -4.86
C ARG A 160 13.06 -14.46 -6.34
N GLU A 161 12.59 -13.41 -7.00
CA GLU A 161 12.31 -13.38 -8.43
C GLU A 161 13.04 -12.19 -9.08
N SER A 162 13.55 -12.37 -10.30
CA SER A 162 14.01 -11.26 -11.14
C SER A 162 12.81 -10.55 -11.76
N ILE A 163 12.88 -9.24 -11.89
CA ILE A 163 11.83 -8.44 -12.53
C ILE A 163 12.42 -7.58 -13.65
N THR A 164 11.58 -7.20 -14.60
CA THR A 164 11.93 -6.19 -15.61
C THR A 164 11.39 -4.83 -15.17
N VAL A 165 12.18 -3.77 -15.29
CA VAL A 165 11.73 -2.40 -14.99
C VAL A 165 11.94 -1.52 -16.21
N ARG A 166 10.87 -0.89 -16.68
CA ARG A 166 10.88 0.04 -17.81
C ARG A 166 10.95 1.48 -17.29
N PRO A 167 11.77 2.34 -17.93
CA PRO A 167 11.93 3.72 -17.50
C PRO A 167 10.71 4.58 -17.83
N ASP A 168 10.66 5.76 -17.22
CA ASP A 168 9.76 6.84 -17.61
C ASP A 168 10.17 7.50 -18.94
N GLY A 169 9.45 8.55 -19.34
CA GLY A 169 9.74 9.31 -20.56
C GLY A 169 11.11 10.03 -20.57
N PHE A 170 11.78 10.13 -19.41
CA PHE A 170 13.15 10.65 -19.31
C PHE A 170 14.22 9.56 -19.34
N GLY A 171 13.82 8.29 -19.49
CA GLY A 171 14.75 7.17 -19.45
C GLY A 171 15.18 6.79 -18.02
N LEU A 172 14.47 7.25 -17.00
CA LEU A 172 14.81 7.05 -15.60
C LEU A 172 13.91 6.00 -14.93
N VAL A 173 14.49 5.24 -14.01
CA VAL A 173 13.77 4.29 -13.15
C VAL A 173 13.85 4.75 -11.68
N PRO A 174 12.87 4.42 -10.83
CA PRO A 174 12.91 4.81 -9.43
C PRO A 174 14.12 4.20 -8.73
N ASN A 175 14.89 5.04 -8.07
CA ASN A 175 16.03 4.60 -7.27
C ASN A 175 15.70 4.45 -5.78
N THR A 176 14.48 4.79 -5.37
CA THR A 176 13.99 4.65 -4.00
C THR A 176 12.49 4.38 -3.96
N ILE A 177 12.12 3.41 -3.11
CA ILE A 177 10.73 3.01 -2.85
C ILE A 177 10.47 2.73 -1.36
N SER A 178 11.52 2.59 -0.56
CA SER A 178 11.48 1.97 0.77
C SER A 178 11.08 2.90 1.93
N SER A 179 10.98 4.20 1.68
CA SER A 179 10.41 5.19 2.61
C SER A 179 9.05 5.72 2.13
N MET A 180 8.31 4.88 1.40
CA MET A 180 6.99 5.21 0.87
C MET A 180 5.93 4.38 1.59
N GLN A 181 4.66 4.75 1.47
CA GLN A 181 3.57 3.83 1.84
C GLN A 181 3.69 2.53 1.05
N PRO A 182 3.29 1.37 1.59
CA PRO A 182 3.07 0.18 0.78
C PRO A 182 2.23 0.47 -0.48
N GLY A 183 2.47 -0.32 -1.52
CA GLY A 183 1.69 -0.24 -2.75
C GLY A 183 0.24 -0.72 -2.55
N ILE A 184 -0.59 -0.44 -3.54
CA ILE A 184 -2.00 -0.84 -3.60
C ILE A 184 -2.25 -1.69 -4.85
N THR A 185 -3.18 -2.63 -4.77
CA THR A 185 -3.82 -3.24 -5.95
C THR A 185 -5.07 -2.44 -6.28
N LEU A 186 -5.15 -1.93 -7.50
CA LEU A 186 -6.32 -1.18 -7.98
C LEU A 186 -7.55 -2.09 -8.06
N GLN A 187 -8.68 -1.57 -7.62
CA GLN A 187 -9.98 -2.27 -7.60
C GLN A 187 -10.97 -1.67 -8.61
N PHE A 188 -10.76 -0.42 -9.00
CA PHE A 188 -11.70 0.36 -9.80
C PHE A 188 -11.04 0.89 -11.08
N GLY A 189 -11.82 1.66 -11.83
CA GLY A 189 -11.33 2.36 -13.02
C GLY A 189 -10.94 1.41 -14.17
N PRO A 190 -10.06 1.87 -15.09
CA PRO A 190 -9.73 1.13 -16.31
C PRO A 190 -8.74 -0.03 -16.11
N HIS A 191 -8.07 -0.11 -14.95
CA HIS A 191 -7.00 -1.07 -14.69
C HIS A 191 -7.18 -1.86 -13.37
N PRO A 192 -8.34 -2.50 -13.13
CA PRO A 192 -8.52 -3.33 -11.93
C PRO A 192 -7.50 -4.48 -11.93
N GLY A 193 -6.94 -4.77 -10.76
CA GLY A 193 -5.90 -5.76 -10.55
C GLY A 193 -4.47 -5.25 -10.76
N ARG A 194 -4.28 -4.03 -11.30
CA ARG A 194 -2.96 -3.41 -11.43
C ARG A 194 -2.31 -3.23 -10.06
N LEU A 195 -1.06 -3.63 -9.94
CA LEU A 195 -0.22 -3.32 -8.79
C LEU A 195 0.39 -1.93 -8.98
N LEU A 196 0.24 -1.04 -8.01
CA LEU A 196 0.74 0.34 -8.10
C LEU A 196 1.47 0.73 -6.82
N MET A 197 2.72 1.17 -6.95
CA MET A 197 3.56 1.58 -5.82
C MET A 197 4.02 3.03 -5.96
N PRO A 198 3.92 3.86 -4.90
CA PRO A 198 4.57 5.17 -4.88
C PRO A 198 6.09 4.99 -4.90
N ALA A 199 6.81 5.81 -5.65
CA ALA A 199 8.25 5.72 -5.77
C ALA A 199 8.87 7.11 -6.00
N ARG A 200 10.20 7.19 -6.02
CA ARG A 200 10.92 8.45 -6.29
C ARG A 200 12.14 8.22 -7.15
N VAL A 201 12.39 9.19 -8.03
CA VAL A 201 13.68 9.38 -8.68
C VAL A 201 14.39 10.52 -7.95
N GLN A 202 15.52 10.19 -7.32
CA GLN A 202 16.36 11.20 -6.70
C GLN A 202 17.14 11.99 -7.74
N GLY A 203 17.36 13.27 -7.45
CA GLY A 203 18.27 14.12 -8.19
C GLY A 203 19.75 13.69 -8.10
N PRO A 204 20.66 14.53 -8.63
CA PRO A 204 22.08 14.22 -8.74
C PRO A 204 22.70 13.73 -7.43
N GLN A 205 23.60 12.75 -7.53
CA GLN A 205 24.33 12.15 -6.40
C GLN A 205 23.45 11.49 -5.31
N TYR A 206 22.15 11.30 -5.54
CA TYR A 206 21.24 10.66 -4.58
C TYR A 206 21.24 11.36 -3.19
N SER A 207 21.41 12.67 -3.16
CA SER A 207 21.55 13.43 -1.91
C SER A 207 20.37 14.38 -1.67
N ASN A 208 20.00 14.54 -0.39
CA ASN A 208 19.01 15.51 0.09
C ASN A 208 19.66 16.82 0.57
N ASP A 209 20.89 17.12 0.15
CA ASP A 209 21.50 18.44 0.36
C ASP A 209 20.65 19.53 -0.27
N VAL A 210 20.61 20.71 0.35
CA VAL A 210 19.65 21.76 -0.01
C VAL A 210 19.72 22.14 -1.48
N GLU A 211 20.92 22.23 -2.07
CA GLU A 211 21.06 22.57 -3.49
C GLU A 211 20.60 21.47 -4.45
N ARG A 212 20.47 20.22 -3.98
CA ARG A 212 20.07 19.06 -4.79
C ARG A 212 18.59 18.74 -4.68
N ARG A 213 17.94 19.16 -3.60
CA ARG A 213 16.52 18.89 -3.35
C ARG A 213 15.58 19.26 -4.51
N PRO A 214 15.76 20.38 -5.24
CA PRO A 214 14.89 20.73 -6.36
C PRO A 214 14.89 19.75 -7.53
N TYR A 215 15.82 18.78 -7.59
CA TYR A 215 15.92 17.83 -8.70
C TYR A 215 15.28 16.46 -8.40
N HIS A 216 14.79 16.23 -7.18
CA HIS A 216 13.99 15.03 -6.90
C HIS A 216 12.62 15.14 -7.56
N TYR A 217 12.03 14.01 -7.93
CA TYR A 217 10.60 13.95 -8.21
C TYR A 217 10.01 12.62 -7.75
N SER A 218 8.81 12.72 -7.19
CA SER A 218 7.93 11.58 -6.98
C SER A 218 7.48 10.99 -8.32
N THR A 219 7.26 9.70 -8.34
CA THR A 219 6.71 8.93 -9.47
C THR A 219 5.96 7.72 -8.89
N ALA A 220 5.51 6.81 -9.73
CA ALA A 220 5.04 5.49 -9.33
C ALA A 220 5.69 4.41 -10.17
N ALA A 221 5.61 3.18 -9.71
CA ALA A 221 5.88 1.99 -10.51
C ALA A 221 4.64 1.11 -10.51
N TYR A 222 4.21 0.64 -11.68
CA TYR A 222 3.03 -0.22 -11.80
C TYR A 222 3.29 -1.50 -12.58
N SER A 223 2.52 -2.55 -12.29
CA SER A 223 2.60 -3.86 -12.90
C SER A 223 1.22 -4.46 -13.15
N ASP A 224 1.01 -4.97 -14.35
CA ASP A 224 -0.24 -5.64 -14.79
C ASP A 224 -0.07 -7.15 -14.95
N ASP A 225 1.09 -7.72 -14.59
CA ASP A 225 1.45 -9.12 -14.83
C ASP A 225 1.83 -9.89 -13.55
N GLY A 226 1.29 -9.44 -12.41
CA GLY A 226 1.54 -10.01 -11.09
C GLY A 226 2.94 -9.68 -10.55
N GLY A 227 3.54 -8.57 -10.99
CA GLY A 227 4.83 -8.08 -10.50
C GLY A 227 6.05 -8.55 -11.30
N LYS A 228 5.88 -9.19 -12.46
CA LYS A 228 7.01 -9.68 -13.29
C LYS A 228 7.68 -8.54 -14.05
N SER A 229 6.90 -7.60 -14.57
CA SER A 229 7.39 -6.37 -15.18
C SER A 229 6.73 -5.14 -14.57
N TRP A 230 7.52 -4.08 -14.42
CA TRP A 230 7.12 -2.82 -13.82
C TRP A 230 7.39 -1.67 -14.80
N GLN A 231 6.40 -0.81 -15.00
CA GLN A 231 6.53 0.44 -15.75
C GLN A 231 6.66 1.59 -14.75
N THR A 232 7.67 2.44 -14.96
CA THR A 232 7.76 3.71 -14.24
C THR A 232 6.74 4.69 -14.82
N SER A 233 5.90 5.29 -13.97
CA SER A 233 4.89 6.25 -14.41
C SER A 233 5.54 7.53 -14.92
N HIS A 234 4.72 8.40 -15.52
CA HIS A 234 5.14 9.78 -15.70
C HIS A 234 5.55 10.41 -14.35
N PRO A 235 6.49 11.37 -14.35
CA PRO A 235 6.85 12.14 -13.18
C PRO A 235 5.62 12.80 -12.54
N PHE A 236 5.64 12.92 -11.21
CA PHE A 236 4.74 13.83 -10.51
C PHE A 236 4.96 15.25 -11.05
N PRO A 237 3.91 16.10 -11.18
CA PRO A 237 4.00 17.35 -11.94
C PRO A 237 4.82 18.47 -11.26
N VAL A 238 5.40 18.18 -10.10
CA VAL A 238 6.15 19.12 -9.27
C VAL A 238 7.47 18.48 -8.86
N LEU A 239 8.58 19.15 -9.17
CA LEU A 239 9.91 18.77 -8.71
C LEU A 239 10.11 19.13 -7.23
N GLY A 240 11.16 18.60 -6.62
CA GLY A 240 11.40 18.73 -5.18
C GLY A 240 10.45 17.91 -4.33
N THR A 241 9.82 16.88 -4.92
CA THR A 241 8.88 15.98 -4.25
C THR A 241 9.57 14.68 -3.81
N GLY A 242 8.95 13.96 -2.87
CA GLY A 242 9.61 12.89 -2.14
C GLY A 242 8.72 11.72 -1.73
N GLU A 243 8.87 11.33 -0.46
CA GLU A 243 8.18 10.21 0.17
C GLU A 243 6.64 10.36 0.11
N ALA A 244 5.96 9.33 -0.35
CA ALA A 244 4.57 9.46 -0.79
C ALA A 244 3.66 8.28 -0.40
N ALA A 245 2.36 8.54 -0.52
CA ALA A 245 1.26 7.60 -0.36
C ALA A 245 0.29 7.71 -1.55
N LEU A 246 -0.49 6.64 -1.76
CA LEU A 246 -1.51 6.54 -2.81
C LEU A 246 -2.83 6.10 -2.18
N ALA A 247 -3.94 6.64 -2.67
CA ALA A 247 -5.26 6.09 -2.41
C ALA A 247 -6.09 6.09 -3.69
N GLU A 248 -6.60 4.93 -4.08
CA GLU A 248 -7.61 4.82 -5.12
C GLU A 248 -8.99 5.17 -4.53
N LEU A 249 -9.76 6.00 -5.23
CA LEU A 249 -11.12 6.36 -4.87
C LEU A 249 -12.14 5.46 -5.54
N SER A 250 -13.36 5.46 -5.03
CA SER A 250 -14.49 4.66 -5.52
C SER A 250 -14.82 4.86 -7.01
N ASN A 251 -14.45 6.02 -7.56
CA ASN A 251 -14.61 6.33 -8.99
C ASN A 251 -13.44 5.86 -9.88
N GLY A 252 -12.43 5.19 -9.31
CA GLY A 252 -11.22 4.74 -10.02
C GLY A 252 -10.12 5.80 -10.22
N SER A 253 -10.33 7.03 -9.74
CA SER A 253 -9.26 8.03 -9.70
C SER A 253 -8.31 7.73 -8.55
N ILE A 254 -7.03 8.02 -8.73
CA ILE A 254 -6.00 7.81 -7.72
C ILE A 254 -5.50 9.16 -7.23
N LEU A 255 -5.54 9.36 -5.92
CA LEU A 255 -4.95 10.51 -5.25
C LEU A 255 -3.51 10.18 -4.86
N TYR A 256 -2.57 10.92 -5.43
CA TYR A 256 -1.16 10.88 -5.05
C TYR A 256 -0.89 11.92 -3.96
N ASN A 257 -0.30 11.50 -2.84
CA ASN A 257 0.02 12.37 -1.71
C ASN A 257 1.53 12.37 -1.45
N SER A 258 2.20 13.43 -1.89
CA SER A 258 3.65 13.56 -1.83
C SER A 258 4.15 14.55 -0.79
N ARG A 259 5.30 14.20 -0.22
CA ARG A 259 6.14 15.10 0.56
C ARG A 259 6.79 16.14 -0.34
N GLU A 260 7.04 17.33 0.20
CA GLU A 260 7.96 18.31 -0.38
C GLU A 260 9.30 18.35 0.37
N HIS A 261 10.41 18.22 -0.37
CA HIS A 261 11.77 18.39 0.16
C HIS A 261 12.11 19.86 0.46
N MET A 262 11.40 20.79 -0.18
CA MET A 262 11.44 22.23 0.10
C MET A 262 10.13 22.72 0.72
N SER A 263 9.72 22.06 1.81
CA SER A 263 8.37 22.21 2.34
C SER A 263 8.02 23.66 2.67
N ARG A 264 6.84 24.07 2.22
CA ARG A 264 6.19 25.33 2.62
C ARG A 264 5.02 25.10 3.59
N GLY A 265 4.92 23.89 4.15
CA GLY A 265 4.00 23.58 5.25
C GLY A 265 3.13 22.34 5.01
N ASN A 266 2.51 22.22 3.85
CA ASN A 266 1.49 21.19 3.57
C ASN A 266 1.81 20.32 2.36
N ARG A 267 1.18 19.13 2.32
CA ARG A 267 1.41 18.09 1.32
C ARG A 267 1.13 18.57 -0.10
N PHE A 268 1.91 18.06 -1.06
CA PHE A 268 1.55 18.14 -2.47
C PHE A 268 0.66 16.97 -2.84
N MET A 269 -0.39 17.27 -3.59
CA MET A 269 -1.40 16.32 -4.04
C MET A 269 -1.48 16.39 -5.56
N ALA A 270 -1.77 15.27 -6.22
CA ALA A 270 -2.11 15.22 -7.64
C ALA A 270 -3.03 14.04 -7.91
N TRP A 271 -3.68 14.04 -9.07
CA TRP A 271 -4.64 13.02 -9.46
C TRP A 271 -4.12 12.20 -10.64
N SER A 272 -4.45 10.92 -10.66
CA SER A 272 -4.42 10.11 -11.88
C SER A 272 -5.82 9.59 -12.17
N HIS A 273 -6.19 9.60 -13.44
CA HIS A 273 -7.46 9.06 -13.95
C HIS A 273 -7.25 7.88 -14.91
N ASP A 274 -6.00 7.43 -15.06
CA ASP A 274 -5.55 6.40 -16.00
C ASP A 274 -4.81 5.25 -15.29
N GLY A 275 -5.14 4.99 -14.03
CA GLY A 275 -4.57 3.89 -13.25
C GLY A 275 -3.09 4.09 -12.89
N GLY A 276 -2.68 5.34 -12.66
CA GLY A 276 -1.37 5.71 -12.14
C GLY A 276 -0.29 5.93 -13.21
N GLU A 277 -0.67 6.12 -14.47
CA GLU A 277 0.30 6.38 -15.55
C GLU A 277 0.68 7.86 -15.61
N LEU A 278 -0.30 8.76 -15.62
CA LEU A 278 -0.12 10.21 -15.62
C LEU A 278 -0.69 10.87 -14.36
N TRP A 279 0.02 11.88 -13.87
CA TRP A 279 -0.38 12.68 -12.72
C TRP A 279 -0.71 14.10 -13.18
N LEU A 280 -1.87 14.62 -12.77
CA LEU A 280 -2.42 15.90 -13.20
C LEU A 280 -2.90 16.74 -12.01
N ASP A 281 -3.17 18.01 -12.29
CA ASP A 281 -3.80 18.95 -11.37
C ASP A 281 -3.11 19.03 -10.01
N ALA A 282 -1.78 19.11 -10.03
CA ALA A 282 -1.00 19.16 -8.81
C ALA A 282 -1.35 20.42 -8.00
N TYR A 283 -1.66 20.24 -6.73
CA TYR A 283 -2.00 21.32 -5.80
C TYR A 283 -1.38 21.07 -4.43
N ARG A 284 -1.28 22.13 -3.63
CA ARG A 284 -0.90 21.99 -2.22
C ARG A 284 -2.16 21.88 -1.38
N SER A 285 -2.25 20.85 -0.54
CA SER A 285 -3.37 20.71 0.39
C SER A 285 -3.46 21.92 1.31
N ALA A 286 -4.67 22.43 1.54
CA ALA A 286 -4.89 23.49 2.53
C ALA A 286 -4.82 22.97 3.98
N GLU A 287 -4.93 21.65 4.17
CA GLU A 287 -5.24 21.06 5.47
C GLU A 287 -4.18 20.06 5.92
N LEU A 288 -3.63 19.27 4.99
CA LEU A 288 -2.75 18.15 5.34
C LEU A 288 -1.30 18.64 5.56
N PRO A 289 -0.78 18.61 6.80
CA PRO A 289 0.57 19.06 7.09
C PRO A 289 1.61 18.13 6.47
N ASP A 290 2.71 18.69 5.99
CA ASP A 290 3.83 17.94 5.44
C ASP A 290 4.93 17.71 6.49
N GLY A 291 4.53 17.51 7.74
CA GLY A 291 5.45 17.42 8.88
C GLY A 291 5.36 18.63 9.80
N PRO A 292 6.38 18.88 10.65
CA PRO A 292 6.38 20.01 11.57
C PRO A 292 6.18 21.34 10.84
N ARG A 293 5.19 22.12 11.28
CA ARG A 293 4.87 23.44 10.72
C ARG A 293 6.04 24.39 10.94
N GLY A 294 6.38 25.16 9.91
CA GLY A 294 7.54 26.06 9.91
C GLY A 294 8.88 25.38 9.56
N SER A 295 8.92 24.05 9.41
CA SER A 295 10.08 23.35 8.84
C SER A 295 10.18 23.60 7.34
N SER A 296 11.40 23.76 6.82
CA SER A 296 11.69 23.82 5.38
C SER A 296 11.85 22.44 4.73
N TYR A 297 11.63 21.37 5.50
CA TYR A 297 11.82 19.99 5.09
C TYR A 297 10.60 19.17 5.51
N GLY A 298 9.93 18.54 4.53
CA GLY A 298 8.72 17.79 4.80
C GLY A 298 8.96 16.43 5.48
N CYS A 299 7.94 15.59 5.63
CA CYS A 299 8.06 14.22 6.14
C CYS A 299 7.37 13.19 5.24
N MET A 300 7.65 11.91 5.40
CA MET A 300 6.74 10.89 4.86
C MET A 300 5.40 10.98 5.62
N GLY A 301 4.28 10.86 4.90
CA GLY A 301 2.94 10.72 5.47
C GLY A 301 2.23 9.51 4.86
N GLY A 302 1.35 8.89 5.63
CA GLY A 302 0.49 7.78 5.19
C GLY A 302 -0.91 8.28 4.84
N MET A 303 -1.55 7.64 3.87
CA MET A 303 -2.91 7.90 3.44
C MET A 303 -3.57 6.63 2.92
N ILE A 304 -4.67 6.20 3.55
CA ILE A 304 -5.45 5.03 3.12
C ILE A 304 -6.91 5.41 2.93
N ARG A 305 -7.62 4.70 2.06
CA ARG A 305 -9.07 4.79 1.92
C ARG A 305 -9.74 3.68 2.71
N LEU A 306 -10.79 4.00 3.46
CA LEU A 306 -11.65 3.00 4.07
C LEU A 306 -12.60 2.42 3.01
N PRO A 307 -12.80 1.09 2.97
CA PRO A 307 -13.70 0.45 2.01
C PRO A 307 -15.17 0.60 2.44
N VAL A 308 -15.66 1.85 2.53
CA VAL A 308 -17.07 2.13 2.88
C VAL A 308 -17.90 2.24 1.62
N GLU A 309 -19.06 1.58 1.59
CA GLU A 309 -19.96 1.61 0.43
C GLU A 309 -20.46 3.05 0.19
N GLY A 310 -20.35 3.49 -1.07
CA GLY A 310 -20.83 4.81 -1.50
C GLY A 310 -20.08 6.02 -0.93
N LEU A 311 -18.97 5.81 -0.20
CA LEU A 311 -18.19 6.88 0.41
C LEU A 311 -16.68 6.71 0.16
N ASP A 312 -16.01 7.84 -0.04
CA ASP A 312 -14.55 7.94 -0.08
C ASP A 312 -14.07 8.59 1.23
N ILE A 313 -13.80 7.77 2.24
CA ILE A 313 -13.24 8.22 3.52
C ILE A 313 -11.75 7.94 3.53
N LEU A 314 -10.94 9.01 3.61
CA LEU A 314 -9.49 8.92 3.68
C LEU A 314 -9.00 9.11 5.11
N LEU A 315 -8.11 8.21 5.57
CA LEU A 315 -7.36 8.37 6.80
C LEU A 315 -5.95 8.84 6.48
N TYR A 316 -5.50 9.90 7.14
CA TYR A 316 -4.18 10.49 6.96
C TYR A 316 -3.38 10.46 8.26
N SER A 317 -2.07 10.21 8.16
CA SER A 317 -1.15 10.20 9.29
C SER A 317 0.18 10.86 8.93
N ASN A 318 0.57 11.87 9.71
CA ASN A 318 1.87 12.55 9.64
C ASN A 318 2.14 13.30 10.95
N LEU A 319 3.31 13.92 11.06
CA LEU A 319 3.60 14.89 12.12
C LEU A 319 2.81 16.18 11.87
N ASP A 320 2.08 16.62 12.90
CA ASP A 320 1.41 17.92 12.92
C ASP A 320 1.77 18.64 14.22
N THR A 321 2.74 19.55 14.15
CA THR A 321 3.25 20.26 15.33
C THR A 321 3.77 21.64 14.95
N ASP A 322 3.54 22.63 15.81
CA ASP A 322 4.03 24.01 15.66
C ASP A 322 5.49 24.22 16.10
N SER A 323 6.23 23.14 16.40
CA SER A 323 7.57 23.24 16.98
C SER A 323 8.64 23.80 16.03
N GLY A 324 8.36 23.91 14.73
CA GLY A 324 9.34 24.36 13.73
C GLY A 324 10.49 23.38 13.45
N ARG A 325 10.53 22.23 14.13
CA ARG A 325 11.64 21.27 14.05
C ARG A 325 11.17 19.83 14.07
N MET A 326 11.95 18.96 13.45
CA MET A 326 11.72 17.52 13.53
C MET A 326 11.86 17.04 14.98
N PRO A 327 10.97 16.17 15.47
CA PRO A 327 11.14 15.54 16.76
C PRO A 327 12.37 14.63 16.73
N GLU A 328 13.03 14.46 17.88
CA GLU A 328 14.20 13.59 18.01
C GLU A 328 13.87 12.12 17.72
N GLN A 329 12.61 11.73 17.95
CA GLN A 329 12.09 10.41 17.63
C GLN A 329 10.79 10.53 16.82
N VAL A 330 10.73 9.78 15.71
CA VAL A 330 9.60 9.74 14.76
C VAL A 330 9.07 8.31 14.65
N GLY A 331 7.75 8.15 14.57
CA GLY A 331 7.04 6.89 14.80
C GLY A 331 6.03 7.10 15.94
N ALA A 332 5.11 6.16 16.19
CA ALA A 332 4.13 6.29 17.27
C ALA A 332 4.86 6.49 18.61
N SER A 333 5.08 7.75 18.98
CA SER A 333 5.97 8.13 20.06
C SER A 333 5.12 8.22 21.31
N ILE A 334 5.45 7.37 22.27
CA ILE A 334 5.27 7.68 23.68
C ILE A 334 6.13 8.90 24.01
N THR A 335 5.66 10.11 23.72
CA THR A 335 6.16 11.26 24.45
C THR A 335 5.84 10.99 25.92
N LYS A 336 6.86 10.61 26.69
CA LYS A 336 6.80 10.83 28.14
C LYS A 336 6.74 12.35 28.31
N GLU A 337 5.70 12.77 29.02
CA GLU A 337 5.45 14.14 29.46
C GLU A 337 6.72 14.86 29.93
#